data_AF-A0A7C7GPI4-F1
#
_entry.id   AF-A0A7C7GPI4-F1
#
_cell.length_a   1.000
_cell.length_b   1.000
_cell.length_c   1.000
_cell.angle_alpha   90.00
_cell.angle_beta   90.00
_cell.angle_gamma   90.00
#
_symmetry.space_group_name_H-M   'P 1'
#
loop_
_entity.id
_entity.type
_entity.pdbx_description
1 polymer ?
#
loop_
_entity_poly.entity_id
_entity_poly.type
_entity_poly.pdbx_seq_one_letter_code
_entity_poly.pdbx_strand_id
1 'polypeptide(L)'
;MQQIDFIVLFAYLILVVTVSAWAGRRQTSASGFFLGDRNLPWWMVMFSVVATETSVLTFLSIPGVAYNSDLGFLQLAFGYIIGRWVIAQALLPTYFHEGIESTYEFIGNRWGSFVQRFASLVFLGTRILADGVRLFMTAIPLSLITGWSYPVSIAIIGLFTLIYTLIGGIRSVIWADTIQFGIYLLGAGAVFVVLDGLVSGGWPAIFTSAAESGKLTMFHFNFDGGFTGIIEYPYQFLTAVIGGMFLSMASHGTDHLMVQRLLSCRGIKGAQKALV
;
A
#
# COMPACT_ATOMS: atom_id res chain seq x y z
N MET A 1 -22.95 -1.86 17.73
CA MET A 1 -21.67 -1.95 18.45
C MET A 1 -21.91 -2.04 19.95
N GLN A 2 -21.16 -2.91 20.61
CA GLN A 2 -21.08 -2.93 22.07
C GLN A 2 -20.14 -1.80 22.54
N GLN A 3 -20.28 -1.36 23.79
CA GLN A 3 -19.41 -0.30 24.35
C GLN A 3 -17.91 -0.65 24.25
N ILE A 4 -17.59 -1.93 24.34
CA ILE A 4 -16.22 -2.43 24.22
C ILE A 4 -15.60 -2.15 22.85
N ASP A 5 -16.39 -2.20 21.77
CA ASP A 5 -15.88 -1.97 20.42
C ASP A 5 -15.39 -0.53 20.24
N PHE A 6 -16.12 0.44 20.83
CA PHE A 6 -15.71 1.85 20.83
C PHE A 6 -14.45 2.07 21.67
N ILE A 7 -14.34 1.41 22.83
CA ILE A 7 -13.14 1.50 23.67
C ILE A 7 -11.92 1.00 22.87
N VAL A 8 -12.04 -0.15 22.20
CA VAL A 8 -10.96 -0.71 21.38
C VAL A 8 -10.60 0.23 20.22
N LEU A 9 -11.60 0.78 19.52
CA LEU A 9 -11.40 1.71 18.41
C LEU A 9 -10.64 2.98 18.86
N PHE A 10 -11.11 3.64 19.91
CA PHE A 10 -10.46 4.87 20.38
C PHE A 10 -9.10 4.59 21.03
N ALA A 11 -8.94 3.47 21.74
CA ALA A 11 -7.63 3.06 22.25
C ALA A 11 -6.63 2.85 21.11
N TYR A 12 -7.04 2.20 20.02
CA TYR A 12 -6.24 2.05 18.80
C TYR A 12 -5.86 3.42 18.21
N LEU A 13 -6.83 4.31 17.99
CA LEU A 13 -6.59 5.63 17.41
C LEU A 13 -5.63 6.47 18.26
N ILE A 14 -5.81 6.47 19.58
CA ILE A 14 -4.95 7.18 20.53
C ILE A 14 -3.55 6.57 20.54
N LEU A 15 -3.44 5.23 20.54
CA LEU A 15 -2.15 4.54 20.51
C LEU A 15 -1.36 4.93 19.25
N VAL A 16 -1.98 4.85 18.08
CA VAL A 16 -1.33 5.19 16.81
C VAL A 16 -0.92 6.66 16.78
N VAL A 17 -1.81 7.60 17.15
CA VAL A 17 -1.47 9.02 17.18
C VAL A 17 -0.33 9.28 18.15
N THR A 18 -0.41 8.76 19.38
CA THR A 18 0.55 9.06 20.44
C THR A 18 1.94 8.51 20.09
N VAL A 19 2.02 7.24 19.69
CA VAL A 19 3.30 6.60 19.36
C VAL A 19 3.92 7.25 18.12
N SER A 20 3.13 7.49 17.08
CA SER A 20 3.63 8.08 15.82
C SER A 20 4.04 9.53 15.99
N ALA A 21 3.23 10.36 16.65
CA ALA A 21 3.58 11.75 16.94
C ALA A 21 4.82 11.83 17.84
N TRP A 22 4.90 10.97 18.87
CA TRP A 22 6.07 10.90 19.73
C TRP A 22 7.31 10.51 18.92
N ALA A 23 7.25 9.49 18.07
CA ALA A 23 8.39 9.04 17.27
C ALA A 23 8.92 10.14 16.31
N GLY A 24 8.05 11.00 15.80
CA GLY A 24 8.42 12.08 14.89
C GLY A 24 8.71 13.44 15.54
N ARG A 25 8.45 13.65 16.84
CA ARG A 25 8.51 14.96 17.52
C ARG A 25 9.83 15.75 17.46
N ARG A 26 10.93 15.15 16.97
CA ARG A 26 12.28 15.75 16.96
C ARG A 26 12.71 16.30 15.61
N GLN A 27 11.81 16.39 14.62
CA GLN A 27 12.16 16.94 13.30
C GLN A 27 12.19 18.47 13.35
N THR A 28 13.36 19.07 13.08
CA THR A 28 13.55 20.53 13.06
C THR A 28 13.99 21.07 11.69
N SER A 29 14.22 20.19 10.72
CA SER A 29 14.67 20.54 9.37
C SER A 29 13.69 20.00 8.32
N ALA A 30 13.71 20.57 7.11
CA ALA A 30 12.92 20.07 5.98
C ALA A 30 13.28 18.60 5.65
N SER A 31 14.57 18.26 5.68
CA SER A 31 15.05 16.88 5.47
C SER A 31 14.54 15.93 6.56
N GLY A 32 14.48 16.39 7.82
CA GLY A 32 13.88 15.64 8.92
C GLY A 32 12.39 15.39 8.69
N PHE A 33 11.66 16.42 8.25
CA PHE A 33 10.22 16.34 8.01
C PHE A 33 9.86 15.46 6.80
N PHE A 34 10.53 15.62 5.67
CA PHE A 34 10.20 14.93 4.42
C PHE A 34 10.94 13.60 4.20
N LEU A 35 12.14 13.44 4.77
CA LEU A 35 12.99 12.25 4.57
C LEU A 35 13.40 11.55 5.88
N GLY A 36 12.98 12.05 7.04
CA GLY A 36 13.33 11.46 8.34
C GLY A 36 14.82 11.46 8.62
N ASP A 37 15.54 12.48 8.11
CA ASP A 37 17.01 12.61 8.09
C ASP A 37 17.70 11.43 7.40
N ARG A 38 17.01 10.74 6.49
CA ARG A 38 17.47 9.53 5.81
C ARG A 38 18.04 8.50 6.79
N ASN A 39 17.44 8.35 7.98
CA ASN A 39 18.01 7.54 9.06
C ASN A 39 17.09 6.41 9.53
N LEU A 40 16.10 6.03 8.70
CA LEU A 40 15.16 4.98 9.05
C LEU A 40 15.73 3.59 8.68
N PRO A 41 15.52 2.57 9.53
CA PRO A 41 15.89 1.20 9.23
C PRO A 41 14.97 0.63 8.15
N TRP A 42 15.56 -0.19 7.29
CA TRP A 42 14.90 -0.73 6.10
C TRP A 42 13.62 -1.52 6.39
N TRP A 43 13.54 -2.24 7.51
CA TRP A 43 12.36 -3.04 7.85
C TRP A 43 11.13 -2.19 8.19
N MET A 44 11.31 -1.02 8.82
CA MET A 44 10.20 -0.08 9.05
C MET A 44 9.73 0.53 7.74
N VAL A 45 10.67 0.89 6.86
CA VAL A 45 10.36 1.40 5.53
C VAL A 45 9.64 0.33 4.70
N MET A 46 10.05 -0.94 4.78
CA MET A 46 9.38 -2.06 4.14
C MET A 46 7.92 -2.18 4.59
N PHE A 47 7.65 -2.17 5.90
CA PHE A 47 6.28 -2.22 6.41
C PHE A 47 5.46 -1.02 5.95
N SER A 48 6.05 0.17 5.91
CA SER A 48 5.36 1.36 5.41
C SER A 48 5.09 1.31 3.90
N VAL A 49 6.00 0.78 3.10
CA VAL A 49 5.82 0.52 1.66
C VAL A 49 4.64 -0.42 1.46
N VAL A 50 4.62 -1.56 2.15
CA VAL A 50 3.54 -2.55 2.04
C VAL A 50 2.21 -1.97 2.52
N ALA A 51 2.18 -1.29 3.67
CA ALA A 51 0.96 -0.68 4.20
C ALA A 51 0.37 0.37 3.24
N THR A 52 1.23 1.17 2.61
CA THR A 52 0.82 2.21 1.65
C THR A 52 0.28 1.59 0.36
N GLU A 53 0.87 0.48 -0.08
CA GLU A 53 0.42 -0.29 -1.24
C GLU A 53 -0.93 -0.99 -0.98
N THR A 54 -1.09 -1.62 0.20
CA THR A 54 -2.31 -2.32 0.61
C THR A 54 -3.35 -1.33 1.13
N SER A 55 -3.98 -0.60 0.21
CA SER A 55 -5.07 0.31 0.57
C SER A 55 -6.35 -0.41 0.99
N VAL A 56 -7.30 0.32 1.60
CA VAL A 56 -8.65 -0.20 1.89
C VAL A 56 -9.36 -0.73 0.64
N LEU A 57 -9.13 -0.09 -0.53
CA LEU A 57 -9.67 -0.59 -1.79
C LEU A 57 -9.15 -1.99 -2.09
N THR A 58 -7.84 -2.22 -1.94
CA THR A 58 -7.22 -3.53 -2.12
C THR A 58 -7.79 -4.55 -1.13
N PHE A 59 -7.85 -4.18 0.15
CA PHE A 59 -8.33 -5.06 1.22
C PHE A 59 -9.78 -5.52 1.00
N LEU A 60 -10.66 -4.62 0.58
CA LEU A 60 -12.07 -4.95 0.33
C LEU A 60 -12.28 -5.64 -1.03
N SER A 61 -11.51 -5.29 -2.05
CA SER A 61 -11.76 -5.75 -3.42
C SER A 61 -11.16 -7.12 -3.71
N ILE A 62 -9.96 -7.43 -3.21
CA ILE A 62 -9.26 -8.68 -3.54
C ILE A 62 -10.03 -9.94 -3.07
N PRO A 63 -10.62 -9.99 -1.87
CA PRO A 63 -11.53 -11.08 -1.51
C PRO A 63 -12.71 -11.19 -2.47
N GLY A 64 -13.24 -10.06 -2.93
CA GLY A 64 -14.31 -10.02 -3.95
C GLY A 64 -13.87 -10.56 -5.31
N VAL A 65 -12.62 -10.31 -5.73
CA VAL A 65 -12.04 -10.90 -6.95
C VAL A 65 -11.99 -12.42 -6.80
N ALA A 66 -11.39 -12.94 -5.73
CA ALA A 66 -11.32 -14.38 -5.48
C ALA A 66 -12.71 -15.04 -5.31
N TYR A 67 -13.67 -14.32 -4.74
CA TYR A 67 -15.04 -14.80 -4.59
C TYR A 67 -15.78 -14.88 -5.93
N ASN A 68 -15.57 -13.95 -6.86
CA ASN A 68 -16.25 -13.95 -8.16
C ASN A 68 -15.52 -14.76 -9.23
N SER A 69 -14.21 -14.98 -9.10
CA SER A 69 -13.39 -15.81 -9.98
C SER A 69 -12.62 -16.88 -9.19
N ASP A 70 -11.29 -16.76 -9.16
CA ASP A 70 -10.31 -17.68 -8.61
C ASP A 70 -9.06 -16.92 -8.13
N LEU A 71 -7.97 -17.64 -7.88
CA LEU A 71 -6.70 -17.09 -7.39
C LEU A 71 -5.78 -16.58 -8.51
N GLY A 72 -6.28 -16.46 -9.74
CA GLY A 72 -5.52 -16.03 -10.92
C GLY A 72 -4.79 -14.70 -10.75
N PHE A 73 -5.36 -13.76 -9.99
CA PHE A 73 -4.77 -12.45 -9.73
C PHE A 73 -3.38 -12.52 -9.06
N LEU A 74 -3.07 -13.61 -8.34
CA LEU A 74 -1.77 -13.78 -7.67
C LEU A 74 -0.61 -13.84 -8.67
N GLN A 75 -0.86 -14.13 -9.95
CA GLN A 75 0.16 -14.10 -10.99
C GLN A 75 0.77 -12.70 -11.18
N LEU A 76 0.04 -11.63 -10.84
CA LEU A 76 0.58 -10.26 -10.83
C LEU A 76 1.79 -10.11 -9.90
N ALA A 77 1.84 -10.88 -8.81
CA ALA A 77 2.91 -10.79 -7.81
C ALA A 77 4.29 -11.13 -8.41
N PHE A 78 4.36 -12.07 -9.35
CA PHE A 78 5.60 -12.37 -10.07
C PHE A 78 6.09 -11.16 -10.87
N GLY A 79 5.16 -10.46 -11.55
CA GLY A 79 5.44 -9.20 -12.22
C GLY A 79 5.92 -8.13 -11.25
N TYR A 80 5.25 -7.98 -10.10
CA TYR A 80 5.64 -7.03 -9.06
C TYR A 80 7.07 -7.24 -8.57
N ILE A 81 7.48 -8.50 -8.33
CA ILE A 81 8.85 -8.83 -7.92
C ILE A 81 9.86 -8.38 -8.98
N ILE A 82 9.60 -8.66 -10.27
CA ILE A 82 10.48 -8.26 -11.37
C ILE A 82 10.57 -6.72 -11.45
N GLY A 83 9.44 -6.04 -11.40
CA GLY A 83 9.38 -4.57 -11.47
C GLY A 83 10.14 -3.92 -10.31
N ARG A 84 9.96 -4.41 -9.08
CA ARG A 84 10.69 -3.96 -7.88
C ARG A 84 12.18 -4.21 -7.99
N TRP A 85 12.58 -5.37 -8.51
CA TRP A 85 13.99 -5.66 -8.75
C TRP A 85 14.61 -4.68 -9.74
N VAL A 86 13.92 -4.36 -10.85
CA VAL A 86 14.38 -3.35 -11.82
C VAL A 86 14.52 -1.98 -11.16
N ILE A 87 13.53 -1.53 -10.37
CA ILE A 87 13.60 -0.26 -9.63
C ILE A 87 14.80 -0.27 -8.68
N ALA A 88 14.99 -1.35 -7.92
CA ALA A 88 16.05 -1.49 -6.94
C ALA A 88 17.44 -1.41 -7.58
N GLN A 89 17.63 -2.01 -8.76
CA GLN A 89 18.93 -2.05 -9.45
C GLN A 89 19.19 -0.84 -10.35
N ALA A 90 18.16 -0.20 -10.91
CA ALA A 90 18.32 0.86 -11.90
C ALA A 90 17.94 2.25 -11.39
N LEU A 91 16.78 2.41 -10.75
CA LEU A 91 16.26 3.73 -10.37
C LEU A 91 16.81 4.20 -9.02
N LEU A 92 16.82 3.33 -8.01
CA LEU A 92 17.30 3.71 -6.68
C LEU A 92 18.76 4.19 -6.67
N PRO A 93 19.73 3.56 -7.36
CA PRO A 93 21.09 4.09 -7.41
C PRO A 93 21.16 5.51 -7.95
N THR A 94 20.42 5.79 -9.02
CA THR A 94 20.38 7.12 -9.62
C THR A 94 19.76 8.14 -8.68
N TYR A 95 18.64 7.83 -8.01
CA TYR A 95 18.00 8.74 -7.06
C TYR A 95 18.88 9.04 -5.84
N PHE A 96 19.57 8.04 -5.30
CA PHE A 96 20.51 8.24 -4.19
C PHE A 96 21.76 9.01 -4.63
N HIS A 97 22.25 8.80 -5.87
CA HIS A 97 23.42 9.51 -6.40
C HIS A 97 23.12 11.00 -6.68
N GLU A 98 21.97 11.31 -7.25
CA GLU A 98 21.56 12.71 -7.49
C GLU A 98 21.11 13.44 -6.22
N GLY A 99 20.84 12.70 -5.13
CA GLY A 99 20.47 13.30 -3.85
C GLY A 99 19.08 13.92 -3.84
N ILE A 100 18.19 13.52 -4.77
CA ILE A 100 16.85 14.10 -4.94
C ILE A 100 16.02 14.00 -3.66
N GLU A 101 15.13 14.97 -3.47
CA GLU A 101 14.10 14.95 -2.43
C GLU A 101 12.73 14.59 -3.02
N SER A 102 12.54 14.82 -4.32
CA SER A 102 11.32 14.44 -5.07
C SER A 102 11.67 13.67 -6.33
N THR A 103 10.86 12.66 -6.67
CA THR A 103 10.99 11.93 -7.94
C THR A 103 10.84 12.86 -9.16
N TYR A 104 10.15 13.99 -9.02
CA TYR A 104 10.00 14.97 -10.10
C TYR A 104 11.21 15.90 -10.23
N GLU A 105 12.03 16.03 -9.19
CA GLU A 105 13.31 16.73 -9.25
C GLU A 105 14.26 16.03 -10.22
N PHE A 106 14.29 14.69 -10.22
CA PHE A 106 15.02 13.90 -11.21
C PHE A 106 14.61 14.26 -12.65
N ILE A 107 13.30 14.44 -12.90
CA ILE A 107 12.78 14.90 -14.20
C ILE A 107 13.26 16.34 -14.49
N GLY A 108 13.24 17.20 -13.48
CA GLY A 108 13.74 18.58 -13.58
C GLY A 108 15.22 18.69 -13.91
N ASN A 109 16.06 17.87 -13.29
CA ASN A 109 17.49 17.80 -13.54
C ASN A 109 17.80 17.46 -15.00
N ARG A 110 16.94 16.65 -15.63
CA ARG A 110 17.16 16.16 -16.99
C ARG A 110 16.51 17.00 -18.09
N TRP A 111 15.35 17.59 -17.84
CA TRP A 111 14.53 18.31 -18.84
C TRP A 111 14.12 19.73 -18.44
N GLY A 112 14.56 20.21 -17.27
CA GLY A 112 14.33 21.56 -16.79
C GLY A 112 13.08 21.74 -15.93
N SER A 113 13.01 22.91 -15.30
CA SER A 113 12.01 23.24 -14.27
C SER A 113 10.57 23.25 -14.78
N PHE A 114 10.34 23.53 -16.06
CA PHE A 114 9.01 23.48 -16.66
C PHE A 114 8.41 22.08 -16.59
N VAL A 115 9.17 21.07 -17.01
CA VAL A 115 8.72 19.66 -17.02
C VAL A 115 8.55 19.15 -15.60
N GLN A 116 9.44 19.51 -14.67
CA GLN A 116 9.29 19.19 -13.25
C GLN A 116 7.99 19.75 -12.67
N ARG A 117 7.68 21.03 -12.90
CA ARG A 117 6.45 21.67 -12.39
C ARG A 117 5.21 21.01 -12.98
N PHE A 118 5.21 20.73 -14.28
CA PHE A 118 4.11 20.04 -14.95
C PHE A 118 3.88 18.65 -14.34
N ALA A 119 4.92 17.82 -14.24
CA ALA A 119 4.82 16.48 -13.65
C ALA A 119 4.36 16.53 -12.18
N SER A 120 4.87 17.49 -11.40
CA SER A 120 4.48 17.69 -10.00
C SER A 120 3.00 18.08 -9.87
N LEU A 121 2.49 18.96 -10.74
CA LEU A 121 1.08 19.36 -10.75
C LEU A 121 0.15 18.20 -11.12
N VAL A 122 0.52 17.42 -12.14
CA VAL A 122 -0.23 16.22 -12.55
C VAL A 122 -0.27 15.20 -11.41
N PHE A 123 0.85 14.98 -10.72
CA PHE A 123 0.89 14.12 -9.54
C PHE A 123 -0.01 14.64 -8.44
N LEU A 124 0.10 15.91 -8.04
CA LEU A 124 -0.72 16.48 -6.96
C LEU A 124 -2.22 16.36 -7.27
N GLY A 125 -2.63 16.67 -8.50
CA GLY A 125 -4.03 16.57 -8.93
C GLY A 125 -4.55 15.14 -8.87
N THR A 126 -3.83 14.20 -9.48
CA THR A 126 -4.24 12.77 -9.47
C THR A 126 -4.19 12.17 -8.08
N ARG A 127 -3.25 12.61 -7.24
CA ARG A 127 -3.10 12.14 -5.86
C ARG A 127 -4.24 12.59 -4.97
N ILE A 128 -4.65 13.85 -5.04
CA ILE A 128 -5.80 14.37 -4.27
C ILE A 128 -7.07 13.57 -4.60
N LEU A 129 -7.31 13.26 -5.87
CA LEU A 129 -8.47 12.47 -6.30
C LEU A 129 -8.39 11.03 -5.75
N ALA A 130 -7.23 10.38 -5.89
CA ALA A 130 -7.03 9.02 -5.39
C ALA A 130 -7.16 8.91 -3.86
N ASP A 131 -6.62 9.88 -3.12
CA ASP A 131 -6.72 9.93 -1.66
C ASP A 131 -8.15 10.22 -1.20
N GLY A 132 -8.91 11.06 -1.94
CA GLY A 132 -10.33 11.28 -1.69
C GLY A 132 -11.16 10.00 -1.80
N VAL A 133 -10.94 9.21 -2.85
CA VAL A 133 -11.59 7.89 -3.01
C VAL A 133 -11.19 6.96 -1.86
N ARG A 134 -9.89 6.89 -1.53
CA ARG A 134 -9.40 6.00 -0.45
C ARG A 134 -9.98 6.39 0.91
N LEU A 135 -10.09 7.68 1.20
CA LEU A 135 -10.67 8.18 2.45
C LEU A 135 -12.16 7.84 2.53
N PHE A 136 -12.91 8.03 1.45
CA PHE A 136 -14.32 7.64 1.38
C PHE A 136 -14.49 6.13 1.57
N MET A 137 -13.70 5.31 0.88
CA MET A 137 -13.76 3.85 1.02
C MET A 137 -13.40 3.36 2.42
N THR A 138 -12.50 4.05 3.12
CA THR A 138 -12.17 3.77 4.52
C THR A 138 -13.33 4.11 5.46
N ALA A 139 -14.11 5.14 5.13
CA ALA A 139 -15.27 5.56 5.91
C ALA A 139 -16.46 4.59 5.79
N ILE A 140 -16.55 3.79 4.72
CA ILE A 140 -17.63 2.80 4.52
C ILE A 140 -17.68 1.78 5.67
N PRO A 141 -16.65 0.95 5.92
CA PRO A 141 -16.69 -0.03 7.00
C PRO A 141 -16.83 0.62 8.37
N LEU A 142 -16.20 1.79 8.59
CA LEU A 142 -16.35 2.52 9.85
C LEU A 142 -17.80 2.94 10.09
N SER A 143 -18.47 3.48 9.07
CA SER A 143 -19.89 3.87 9.11
C SER A 143 -20.80 2.66 9.34
N LEU A 144 -20.56 1.55 8.65
CA LEU A 144 -21.35 0.31 8.80
C LEU A 144 -21.27 -0.26 10.23
N ILE A 145 -20.08 -0.23 10.83
CA ILE A 145 -19.87 -0.80 12.16
C ILE A 145 -20.40 0.14 13.26
N THR A 146 -20.14 1.45 13.14
CA THR A 146 -20.49 2.45 14.16
C THR A 146 -21.91 3.01 14.06
N GLY A 147 -22.51 2.97 12.87
CA GLY A 147 -23.74 3.69 12.53
C GLY A 147 -23.55 5.19 12.31
N TRP A 148 -22.32 5.70 12.29
CA TRP A 148 -22.03 7.11 12.00
C TRP A 148 -22.30 7.45 10.52
N SER A 149 -22.64 8.70 10.24
CA SER A 149 -22.74 9.18 8.87
C SER A 149 -21.36 9.23 8.20
N TYR A 150 -21.31 9.08 6.87
CA TYR A 150 -20.03 9.14 6.15
C TYR A 150 -19.22 10.41 6.42
N PRO A 151 -19.81 11.63 6.46
CA PRO A 151 -19.05 12.84 6.79
C PRO A 151 -18.38 12.78 8.17
N VAL A 152 -19.05 12.20 9.18
CA VAL A 152 -18.49 12.06 10.53
C VAL A 152 -17.33 11.06 10.53
N SER A 153 -17.52 9.89 9.89
CA SER A 153 -16.46 8.88 9.75
C SER A 153 -15.23 9.45 9.03
N ILE A 154 -15.43 10.19 7.94
CA ILE A 154 -14.35 10.87 7.19
C ILE A 154 -13.64 11.89 8.07
N ALA A 155 -14.39 12.73 8.80
CA ALA A 155 -13.81 13.76 9.67
C ALA A 155 -12.96 13.14 10.78
N ILE A 156 -13.41 12.03 11.38
CA ILE A 156 -12.66 11.33 12.42
C ILE A 156 -11.37 10.73 11.85
N ILE A 157 -11.44 9.97 10.75
CA ILE A 157 -10.25 9.39 10.10
C ILE A 157 -9.26 10.50 9.74
N GLY A 158 -9.75 11.54 9.07
CA GLY A 158 -8.94 12.69 8.64
C GLY A 158 -8.29 13.41 9.81
N LEU A 159 -9.02 13.67 10.89
CA LEU A 159 -8.50 14.34 12.09
C LEU A 159 -7.33 13.57 12.71
N PHE A 160 -7.51 12.28 12.99
CA PHE A 160 -6.46 11.46 13.62
C PHE A 160 -5.24 11.32 12.69
N THR A 161 -5.46 11.11 11.38
CA THR A 161 -4.37 11.05 10.39
C THR A 161 -3.61 12.37 10.29
N LEU A 162 -4.31 13.50 10.28
CA LEU A 162 -3.71 14.83 10.17
C LEU A 162 -2.83 15.16 11.38
N ILE A 163 -3.27 14.81 12.60
CA ILE A 163 -2.52 15.10 13.83
C ILE A 163 -1.11 14.49 13.78
N TYR A 164 -0.97 13.18 13.59
CA TYR A 164 0.36 12.58 13.61
C TYR A 164 1.19 12.95 12.38
N THR A 165 0.55 13.21 11.24
CA THR A 165 1.25 13.58 10.00
C THR A 165 1.87 14.97 10.10
N LEU A 166 1.12 15.95 10.63
CA LEU A 166 1.62 17.32 10.80
C LEU A 166 2.70 17.45 11.87
N ILE A 167 2.67 16.62 12.92
CA ILE A 167 3.62 16.72 14.03
C ILE A 167 5.03 16.24 13.64
N GLY A 168 5.14 15.15 12.89
CA GLY A 168 6.45 14.50 12.70
C GLY A 168 6.77 14.03 11.29
N GLY A 169 5.98 14.45 10.31
CA GLY A 169 6.24 14.20 8.89
C GLY A 169 6.38 12.71 8.56
N ILE A 170 7.28 12.39 7.63
CA ILE A 170 7.44 11.03 7.11
C ILE A 170 7.82 10.02 8.21
N ARG A 171 8.54 10.46 9.25
CA ARG A 171 8.91 9.57 10.36
C ARG A 171 7.68 9.14 11.15
N SER A 172 6.77 10.05 11.46
CA SER A 172 5.49 9.71 12.11
C SER A 172 4.65 8.81 11.23
N VAL A 173 4.59 9.09 9.92
CA VAL A 173 3.83 8.26 8.96
C VAL A 173 4.36 6.83 8.92
N ILE A 174 5.69 6.63 8.82
CA ILE A 174 6.28 5.28 8.76
C ILE A 174 6.03 4.48 10.06
N TRP A 175 6.03 5.15 11.21
CA TRP A 175 5.67 4.50 12.49
C TRP A 175 4.20 4.13 12.54
N ALA A 176 3.30 5.03 12.10
CA ALA A 176 1.87 4.74 12.02
C ALA A 176 1.61 3.55 11.11
N ASP A 177 2.18 3.57 9.91
CA ASP A 177 2.06 2.50 8.92
C ASP A 177 2.57 1.17 9.48
N THR A 178 3.69 1.17 10.21
CA THR A 178 4.24 -0.06 10.83
C THR A 178 3.29 -0.67 11.86
N ILE A 179 2.73 0.16 12.75
CA ILE A 179 1.77 -0.31 13.77
C ILE A 179 0.49 -0.80 13.10
N GLN A 180 -0.03 -0.04 12.14
CA GLN A 180 -1.24 -0.37 11.40
C GLN A 180 -1.08 -1.66 10.59
N PHE A 181 0.09 -1.87 9.98
CA PHE A 181 0.41 -3.11 9.29
C PHE A 181 0.41 -4.33 10.23
N GLY A 182 0.96 -4.19 11.44
CA GLY A 182 0.87 -5.23 12.47
C GLY A 182 -0.58 -5.56 12.85
N ILE A 183 -1.40 -4.52 13.09
CA ILE A 183 -2.83 -4.69 13.41
C ILE A 183 -3.58 -5.34 12.24
N TYR A 184 -3.27 -4.94 11.02
CA TYR A 184 -3.81 -5.51 9.80
C TYR A 184 -3.50 -7.02 9.71
N LEU A 185 -2.26 -7.45 9.95
CA LEU A 185 -1.89 -8.87 9.94
C LEU A 185 -2.57 -9.65 11.07
N LEU A 186 -2.67 -9.08 12.27
CA LEU A 186 -3.41 -9.68 13.37
C LEU A 186 -4.90 -9.84 13.03
N GLY A 187 -5.50 -8.84 12.38
CA GLY A 187 -6.87 -8.90 11.88
C GLY A 187 -7.07 -10.01 10.84
N ALA A 188 -6.16 -10.12 9.88
CA ALA A 188 -6.18 -11.20 8.89
C ALA A 188 -6.07 -12.59 9.56
N GLY A 189 -5.17 -12.75 10.54
CA GLY A 189 -5.04 -13.97 11.33
C GLY A 189 -6.30 -14.29 12.14
N ALA A 190 -6.93 -13.29 12.75
CA ALA A 190 -8.18 -13.45 13.49
C ALA A 190 -9.32 -13.92 12.58
N VAL A 191 -9.44 -13.35 11.36
CA VAL A 191 -10.41 -13.81 10.36
C VAL A 191 -10.18 -15.29 10.02
N PHE A 192 -8.92 -15.72 9.87
CA PHE A 192 -8.60 -17.13 9.57
C PHE A 192 -9.08 -18.08 10.69
N VAL A 193 -8.93 -17.69 11.95
CA VAL A 193 -9.41 -18.47 13.10
C VAL A 193 -10.94 -18.47 13.18
N VAL A 194 -11.57 -17.32 12.97
CA VAL A 194 -13.04 -17.18 13.06
C VAL A 194 -13.74 -17.98 11.95
N LEU A 195 -13.19 -17.98 10.73
CA LEU A 195 -13.78 -18.73 9.61
C LEU A 195 -13.83 -20.24 9.85
N ASP A 196 -12.82 -20.80 10.52
CA ASP A 196 -12.80 -22.22 10.88
C ASP A 196 -13.98 -22.62 11.77
N GLY A 197 -14.36 -21.74 12.71
CA GLY A 197 -15.48 -21.97 13.61
C GLY A 197 -16.86 -21.62 13.03
N LEU A 198 -16.92 -20.76 12.00
CA LEU A 198 -18.17 -20.32 11.39
C LEU A 198 -18.68 -21.27 10.30
N VAL A 199 -17.77 -22.02 9.64
CA VAL A 199 -18.15 -22.94 8.57
C VAL A 199 -18.21 -24.37 9.13
N SER A 200 -19.35 -25.03 8.97
CA SER A 200 -19.50 -26.44 9.35
C SER A 200 -18.47 -27.31 8.63
N GLY A 201 -17.62 -28.00 9.40
CA GLY A 201 -16.51 -28.79 8.87
C GLY A 201 -15.19 -28.04 8.70
N GLY A 202 -15.14 -26.75 9.08
CA GLY A 202 -13.93 -25.92 9.17
C GLY A 202 -13.16 -25.79 7.85
N TRP A 203 -11.86 -25.55 7.97
CA TRP A 203 -10.96 -25.44 6.82
C TRP A 203 -11.03 -26.59 5.81
N PRO A 204 -11.10 -27.88 6.21
CA PRO A 204 -11.26 -28.98 5.27
C PRO A 204 -12.47 -28.80 4.34
N ALA A 205 -13.65 -28.47 4.89
CA ALA A 205 -14.84 -28.25 4.09
C ALA A 205 -14.72 -27.03 3.17
N ILE A 206 -14.10 -25.95 3.67
CA ILE A 206 -13.84 -24.73 2.87
C ILE A 206 -12.96 -25.06 1.66
N PHE A 207 -11.84 -25.76 1.86
CA PHE A 207 -10.90 -26.08 0.77
C PHE A 207 -11.51 -27.06 -0.23
N THR A 208 -12.25 -28.08 0.23
CA THR A 208 -12.97 -29.00 -0.66
C THR A 208 -13.97 -28.25 -1.54
N SER A 209 -14.83 -27.42 -0.93
CA SER A 209 -15.82 -26.63 -1.68
C SER A 209 -15.17 -25.66 -2.67
N ALA A 210 -14.08 -25.00 -2.26
CA ALA A 210 -13.33 -24.09 -3.14
C ALA A 210 -12.66 -24.83 -4.31
N ALA A 211 -12.11 -26.03 -4.07
CA ALA A 211 -11.49 -26.85 -5.10
C ALA A 211 -12.54 -27.36 -6.11
N GLU A 212 -13.66 -27.89 -5.63
CA GLU A 212 -14.78 -28.36 -6.47
C GLU A 212 -15.38 -27.23 -7.31
N SER A 213 -15.36 -26.00 -6.79
CA SER A 213 -15.82 -24.79 -7.49
C SER A 213 -14.75 -24.18 -8.41
N GLY A 214 -13.57 -24.79 -8.56
CA GLY A 214 -12.48 -24.30 -9.41
C GLY A 214 -11.78 -23.03 -8.92
N LYS A 215 -12.04 -22.60 -7.67
CA LYS A 215 -11.60 -21.30 -7.13
C LYS A 215 -10.13 -21.25 -6.75
N LEU A 216 -9.48 -22.41 -6.60
CA LEU A 216 -8.08 -22.51 -6.19
C LEU A 216 -7.10 -22.40 -7.38
N THR A 217 -7.61 -22.18 -8.59
CA THR A 217 -6.78 -22.03 -9.80
C THR A 217 -5.99 -20.72 -9.71
N MET A 218 -4.66 -20.83 -9.65
CA MET A 218 -3.76 -19.68 -9.61
C MET A 218 -3.17 -19.35 -10.99
N PHE A 219 -2.85 -20.36 -11.79
CA PHE A 219 -2.12 -20.17 -13.03
C PHE A 219 -3.03 -20.33 -14.24
N HIS A 220 -3.07 -19.29 -15.07
CA HIS A 220 -3.84 -19.28 -16.32
C HIS A 220 -2.86 -19.19 -17.49
N PHE A 221 -2.68 -20.31 -18.20
CA PHE A 221 -1.82 -20.42 -19.38
C PHE A 221 -2.67 -20.71 -20.63
N ASN A 222 -3.49 -19.74 -21.05
CA ASN A 222 -4.28 -19.85 -22.26
C ASN A 222 -3.59 -19.21 -23.50
N PHE A 223 -3.04 -20.03 -24.39
CA PHE A 223 -2.45 -19.55 -25.65
C PHE A 223 -3.37 -19.75 -26.86
N ASP A 224 -4.61 -20.15 -26.63
CA ASP A 224 -5.60 -20.37 -27.68
C ASP A 224 -5.99 -19.01 -28.29
N GLY A 225 -6.15 -18.98 -29.62
CA GLY A 225 -6.44 -17.74 -30.33
C GLY A 225 -5.24 -16.80 -30.51
N GLY A 226 -4.01 -17.24 -30.18
CA GLY A 226 -2.78 -16.48 -30.43
C GLY A 226 -2.70 -15.18 -29.63
N PHE A 227 -2.22 -14.09 -30.25
CA PHE A 227 -1.99 -12.81 -29.54
C PHE A 227 -3.27 -12.20 -28.96
N THR A 228 -4.42 -12.35 -29.64
CA THR A 228 -5.70 -11.83 -29.15
C THR A 228 -6.17 -12.57 -27.90
N GLY A 229 -6.03 -13.90 -27.88
CA GLY A 229 -6.36 -14.70 -26.69
C GLY A 229 -5.50 -14.34 -25.48
N ILE A 230 -4.21 -14.05 -25.69
CA ILE A 230 -3.31 -13.64 -24.60
C ILE A 230 -3.79 -12.35 -23.89
N ILE A 231 -4.46 -11.44 -24.60
CA ILE A 231 -4.86 -10.12 -24.08
C ILE A 231 -6.28 -10.14 -23.53
N GLU A 232 -7.16 -10.98 -24.07
CA GLU A 232 -8.58 -11.01 -23.71
C GLU A 232 -8.84 -11.68 -22.35
N TYR A 233 -8.07 -12.72 -22.00
CA TYR A 233 -8.26 -13.43 -20.74
C TYR A 233 -7.69 -12.63 -19.54
N PRO A 234 -8.53 -12.24 -18.57
CA PRO A 234 -8.07 -11.56 -17.36
C PRO A 234 -7.05 -12.41 -16.59
N TYR A 235 -5.99 -11.77 -16.13
CA TYR A 235 -4.91 -12.43 -15.38
C TYR A 235 -4.24 -13.59 -16.13
N GLN A 236 -4.29 -13.63 -17.45
CA GLN A 236 -3.46 -14.54 -18.24
C GLN A 236 -1.98 -14.36 -17.87
N PHE A 237 -1.23 -15.46 -17.69
CA PHE A 237 0.09 -15.42 -17.05
C PHE A 237 1.03 -14.37 -17.64
N LEU A 238 1.17 -14.32 -18.98
CA LEU A 238 2.10 -13.41 -19.64
C LEU A 238 1.69 -11.94 -19.44
N THR A 239 0.42 -11.61 -19.61
CA THR A 239 -0.08 -10.23 -19.44
C THR A 239 -0.10 -9.82 -17.97
N ALA A 240 -0.37 -10.75 -17.06
CA ALA A 240 -0.27 -10.53 -15.62
C ALA A 240 1.17 -10.24 -15.19
N VAL A 241 2.16 -11.01 -15.66
CA VAL A 241 3.57 -10.79 -15.31
C VAL A 241 4.08 -9.47 -15.90
N ILE A 242 3.86 -9.23 -17.20
CA ILE A 242 4.33 -7.99 -17.85
C ILE A 242 3.58 -6.78 -17.29
N GLY A 243 2.26 -6.85 -17.19
CA GLY A 243 1.42 -5.79 -16.64
C GLY A 243 1.77 -5.51 -15.18
N GLY A 244 1.95 -6.55 -14.37
CA GLY A 244 2.41 -6.45 -12.99
C GLY A 244 3.76 -5.73 -12.89
N MET A 245 4.73 -6.12 -13.71
CA MET A 245 6.04 -5.45 -13.75
C MET A 245 5.91 -3.94 -14.01
N PHE A 246 5.19 -3.54 -15.06
CA PHE A 246 5.00 -2.11 -15.37
C PHE A 246 4.18 -1.37 -14.30
N LEU A 247 3.15 -2.00 -13.74
CA LEU A 247 2.35 -1.44 -12.65
C LEU A 247 3.23 -1.18 -11.42
N SER A 248 4.09 -2.13 -11.05
CA SER A 248 5.00 -1.97 -9.92
C SER A 248 6.08 -0.92 -10.22
N MET A 249 6.61 -0.88 -11.45
CA MET A 249 7.57 0.16 -11.86
C MET A 249 6.97 1.56 -11.77
N ALA A 250 5.73 1.75 -12.19
CA ALA A 250 5.03 3.03 -12.06
C ALA A 250 4.78 3.38 -10.58
N SER A 251 4.12 2.49 -9.85
CA SER A 251 3.70 2.75 -8.46
C SER A 251 4.84 2.85 -7.45
N HIS A 252 5.97 2.18 -7.68
CA HIS A 252 7.09 2.15 -6.72
C HIS A 252 8.35 2.85 -7.22
N GLY A 253 8.49 3.01 -8.53
CA GLY A 253 9.64 3.67 -9.16
C GLY A 253 9.41 5.13 -9.46
N THR A 254 8.16 5.55 -9.76
CA THR A 254 7.88 6.92 -10.21
C THR A 254 6.89 7.69 -9.34
N ASP A 255 6.07 7.02 -8.53
CA ASP A 255 5.21 7.67 -7.53
C ASP A 255 6.04 8.26 -6.39
N HIS A 256 5.85 9.55 -6.13
CA HIS A 256 6.63 10.28 -5.13
C HIS A 256 6.47 9.74 -3.72
N LEU A 257 5.28 9.29 -3.31
CA LEU A 257 5.07 8.82 -1.93
C LEU A 257 5.79 7.51 -1.64
N MET A 258 5.94 6.66 -2.66
CA MET A 258 6.68 5.41 -2.52
C MET A 258 8.18 5.67 -2.56
N VAL A 259 8.64 6.47 -3.52
CA VAL A 259 10.07 6.83 -3.64
C VAL A 259 10.55 7.59 -2.40
N GLN A 260 9.77 8.53 -1.86
CA GLN A 260 10.11 9.29 -0.65
C GLN A 260 10.37 8.39 0.56
N ARG A 261 9.55 7.34 0.75
CA ARG A 261 9.76 6.34 1.81
C ARG A 261 11.09 5.62 1.63
N LEU A 262 11.39 5.17 0.41
CA LEU A 262 12.65 4.49 0.09
C LEU A 262 13.86 5.42 0.32
N LEU A 263 13.75 6.69 -0.05
CA LEU A 263 14.78 7.71 0.20
C LEU A 263 14.99 8.03 1.68
N SER A 264 14.02 7.70 2.55
CA SER A 264 14.13 7.87 4.00
C SER A 264 15.02 6.81 4.68
N CYS A 265 15.46 5.79 3.94
CA CYS A 265 16.42 4.79 4.42
C CYS A 265 17.83 5.37 4.63
N ARG A 266 18.57 4.78 5.57
CA ARG A 266 20.02 5.04 5.85
C ARG A 266 20.95 5.00 4.64
N GLY A 267 20.54 4.34 3.57
CA GLY A 267 21.31 4.25 2.36
C GLY A 267 20.65 3.32 1.37
N ILE A 268 21.22 3.29 0.16
CA ILE A 268 20.69 2.54 -0.97
C ILE A 268 20.46 1.05 -0.66
N LYS A 269 21.39 0.38 0.02
CA LYS A 269 21.23 -1.04 0.38
C LYS A 269 20.03 -1.26 1.30
N GLY A 270 19.72 -0.29 2.17
CA GLY A 270 18.53 -0.32 3.01
C GLY A 270 17.26 -0.13 2.17
N ALA A 271 17.26 0.84 1.25
CA ALA A 271 16.14 1.08 0.35
C ALA A 271 15.86 -0.13 -0.57
N GLN A 272 16.90 -0.77 -1.11
CA GLN A 272 16.76 -1.98 -1.93
C GLN A 272 16.14 -3.13 -1.15
N LYS A 273 16.59 -3.38 0.10
CA LYS A 273 16.00 -4.38 1.00
C LYS A 273 14.58 -4.03 1.45
N ALA A 274 14.24 -2.75 1.49
CA ALA A 274 12.90 -2.31 1.86
C ALA A 274 11.90 -2.54 0.71
N LEU A 275 12.38 -2.55 -0.53
CA LEU A 275 11.56 -2.66 -1.73
C LEU A 275 11.38 -4.11 -2.21
N VAL A 276 12.46 -4.90 -2.19
CA VAL A 276 12.54 -6.29 -2.69
C VAL A 276 12.69 -7.25 -1.51
#